data_AF-A0AAU8X4W3-F1
#
_entry.id   AF-A0AAU8X4W3-F1
#
_cell.length_a   1.000
_cell.length_b   1.000
_cell.length_c   1.000
_cell.angle_alpha   90.00
_cell.angle_beta   90.00
_cell.angle_gamma   90.00
#
_symmetry.space_group_name_H-M   'P 1'
#
loop_
_entity.id
_entity.type
_entity.pdbx_description
1 polymer ?
#
loop_
_entity_poly.entity_id
_entity_poly.type
_entity_poly.pdbx_seq_one_letter_code
_entity_poly.pdbx_strand_id
1 'polypeptide(L)'
;MNQTTVGDLVEVVGQLRRAVAGELQHLEAPRSWMGTNSVNIFRLLLQLMNVVEQLAAATASHTHGSGPAPGNSEAMTGHGQQAKQLASQLSPIIE
;
A
#
# COMPACT_ATOMS: atom_id res chain seq x y z
N MET A 1 -32.33 2.03 16.83
CA MET A 1 -31.93 3.42 17.17
C MET A 1 -31.97 4.18 15.86
N ASN A 2 -32.88 5.15 15.71
CA ASN A 2 -32.99 5.92 14.47
C ASN A 2 -32.11 7.17 14.58
N GLN A 3 -31.09 7.26 13.73
CA GLN A 3 -30.43 8.53 13.44
C GLN A 3 -31.17 9.20 12.27
N THR A 4 -31.41 10.50 12.37
CA THR A 4 -32.01 11.30 11.29
C THR A 4 -31.20 12.58 11.18
N THR A 5 -30.54 12.80 10.04
CA THR A 5 -29.75 14.00 9.74
C THR A 5 -30.26 14.67 8.46
N VAL A 6 -30.06 15.98 8.37
CA VAL A 6 -30.41 16.81 7.20
C VAL A 6 -29.08 17.18 6.48
N GLY A 7 -28.32 16.16 6.05
CA GLY A 7 -26.97 16.23 5.44
C GLY A 7 -26.39 14.82 5.15
N ASP A 8 -25.22 14.70 4.50
CA ASP A 8 -24.65 13.42 4.03
C ASP A 8 -24.54 12.33 5.11
N LEU A 9 -24.99 11.11 4.76
CA LEU A 9 -24.94 9.90 5.57
C LEU A 9 -24.45 8.74 4.70
N VAL A 10 -23.28 8.18 5.02
CA VAL A 10 -22.75 6.98 4.33
C VAL A 10 -22.49 5.84 5.33
N GLU A 11 -23.31 4.80 5.18
CA GLU A 11 -23.35 3.57 5.96
C GLU A 11 -23.82 2.45 5.05
N VAL A 12 -23.10 1.33 4.95
CA VAL A 12 -23.70 0.06 4.53
C VAL A 12 -23.07 -1.09 5.32
N VAL A 13 -23.93 -1.76 6.08
CA VAL A 13 -23.67 -2.91 6.96
C VAL A 13 -24.09 -4.19 6.24
N GLY A 14 -23.40 -5.30 6.52
CA GLY A 14 -23.78 -6.60 6.00
C GLY A 14 -22.81 -7.74 6.26
N GLN A 15 -21.61 -7.53 6.81
CA GLN A 15 -20.84 -8.50 7.64
C GLN A 15 -19.87 -7.81 8.62
N LEU A 16 -19.27 -6.65 8.31
CA LEU A 16 -18.37 -5.96 9.25
C LEU A 16 -18.53 -4.43 9.30
N ARG A 17 -18.60 -3.89 10.53
CA ARG A 17 -18.28 -2.50 10.90
C ARG A 17 -18.14 -2.41 12.42
N ARG A 18 -17.00 -1.98 12.97
CA ARG A 18 -16.96 -1.49 14.36
C ARG A 18 -15.89 -0.41 14.56
N ALA A 19 -16.36 0.78 14.92
CA ALA A 19 -15.60 1.90 15.43
C ALA A 19 -16.00 2.11 16.90
N VAL A 20 -15.03 2.29 17.79
CA VAL A 20 -15.24 2.80 19.15
C VAL A 20 -14.55 4.16 19.19
N ALA A 21 -15.26 5.20 18.77
CA ALA A 21 -14.76 6.56 18.84
C ALA A 21 -14.54 6.92 20.33
N GLY A 22 -13.35 7.28 20.82
CA GLY A 22 -12.25 7.98 20.15
C GLY A 22 -10.82 7.41 20.25
N GLU A 23 -10.59 6.09 20.11
CA GLU A 23 -9.22 5.52 20.09
C GLU A 23 -8.87 4.66 18.85
N LEU A 24 -9.78 3.88 18.27
CA LEU A 24 -9.43 2.94 17.18
C LEU A 24 -10.55 2.71 16.15
N GLN A 25 -10.16 2.59 14.88
CA GLN A 25 -11.01 2.11 13.78
C GLN A 25 -10.41 0.85 13.16
N HIS A 26 -11.25 -0.17 12.92
CA HIS A 26 -10.87 -1.41 12.26
C HIS A 26 -11.78 -1.65 11.05
N LEU A 27 -11.16 -1.84 9.88
CA LEU A 27 -11.83 -2.00 8.59
C LEU A 27 -11.33 -3.30 7.95
N GLU A 28 -12.23 -4.23 7.67
CA GLU A 28 -11.92 -5.52 7.06
C GLU A 28 -12.87 -5.77 5.89
N ALA A 29 -12.30 -6.06 4.71
CA ALA A 29 -13.04 -6.37 3.49
C ALA A 29 -12.15 -7.18 2.54
N PRO A 30 -12.72 -8.03 1.67
CA PRO A 30 -11.95 -8.76 0.65
C PRO A 30 -11.20 -7.84 -0.32
N ARG A 31 -11.76 -6.67 -0.64
CA ARG A 31 -11.13 -5.57 -1.38
C ARG A 31 -11.45 -4.25 -0.69
N SER A 32 -10.51 -3.31 -0.71
CA SER A 32 -10.57 -2.07 0.04
C SER A 32 -10.22 -0.85 -0.83
N TRP A 33 -10.96 0.24 -0.59
CA TRP A 33 -10.68 1.58 -1.09
C TRP A 33 -10.57 2.54 0.08
N MET A 34 -9.53 3.37 0.09
CA MET A 34 -9.38 4.45 1.05
C MET A 34 -8.88 5.70 0.32
N GLY A 35 -9.70 6.76 0.26
CA GLY A 35 -9.32 8.03 -0.35
C GLY A 35 -10.50 8.75 -0.99
N THR A 36 -10.24 9.55 -2.03
CA THR A 36 -11.28 10.31 -2.76
C THR A 36 -11.88 9.48 -3.89
N ASN A 37 -12.77 10.05 -4.70
CA ASN A 37 -13.27 9.38 -5.91
C ASN A 37 -12.17 9.13 -6.96
N SER A 38 -11.07 9.88 -6.91
CA SER A 38 -9.98 9.82 -7.89
C SER A 38 -8.68 9.25 -7.34
N VAL A 39 -8.54 9.12 -6.01
CA VAL A 39 -7.31 8.69 -5.35
C VAL A 39 -7.61 7.57 -4.37
N ASN A 40 -6.97 6.42 -4.59
CA ASN A 40 -6.95 5.30 -3.65
C ASN A 40 -5.55 5.20 -3.02
N ILE A 41 -5.45 5.39 -1.71
CA ILE A 41 -4.20 5.32 -0.95
C ILE A 41 -3.53 3.96 -1.11
N PHE A 42 -4.28 2.85 -1.20
CA PHE A 42 -3.67 1.54 -1.41
C PHE A 42 -3.01 1.42 -2.78
N ARG A 43 -3.56 2.08 -3.82
CA ARG A 43 -2.91 2.16 -5.14
C ARG A 43 -1.64 2.99 -5.09
N LEU A 44 -1.65 4.12 -4.38
CA LEU A 44 -0.43 4.92 -4.17
C LEU A 44 0.65 4.14 -3.42
N LEU A 45 0.26 3.39 -2.40
CA LEU A 45 1.17 2.55 -1.62
C LEU A 45 1.75 1.41 -2.48
N LEU A 46 0.93 0.75 -3.30
CA LEU A 46 1.40 -0.26 -4.25
C LEU A 46 2.39 0.33 -5.25
N GLN A 47 2.08 1.52 -5.80
CA GLN A 47 3.00 2.23 -6.70
C GLN A 47 4.32 2.57 -6.01
N LEU A 48 4.27 3.03 -4.75
CA LEU A 48 5.47 3.31 -3.97
C LEU A 48 6.31 2.04 -3.75
N MET A 49 5.70 0.90 -3.41
CA MET A 49 6.41 -0.38 -3.28
C MET A 49 7.10 -0.79 -4.58
N ASN A 50 6.44 -0.61 -5.73
CA ASN A 50 7.04 -0.86 -7.04
C ASN A 50 8.20 0.10 -7.36
N VAL A 51 8.08 1.38 -6.98
CA VAL A 51 9.17 2.36 -7.12
C VAL A 51 10.36 1.96 -6.25
N VAL A 52 10.13 1.46 -5.03
CA VAL A 52 11.19 0.96 -4.16
C VAL A 52 11.87 -0.28 -4.74
N GLU A 53 11.13 -1.24 -5.31
CA GLU A 53 11.72 -2.38 -6.04
C GLU A 53 12.65 -1.91 -7.16
N GLN A 54 12.16 -0.98 -8.00
CA GLN A 54 12.91 -0.44 -9.13
C GLN A 54 14.15 0.35 -8.68
N LEU A 55 14.01 1.18 -7.65
CA LEU A 55 15.12 1.95 -7.09
C LEU A 55 16.20 1.05 -6.51
N ALA A 56 15.80 0.00 -5.78
CA ALA A 56 16.71 -0.98 -5.22
C ALA A 56 17.48 -1.72 -6.34
N ALA A 57 16.80 -2.12 -7.42
CA ALA A 57 17.44 -2.75 -8.58
C ALA A 57 18.39 -1.80 -9.32
N ALA A 58 17.98 -0.55 -9.53
CA ALA A 58 18.82 0.47 -10.16
C ALA A 58 20.08 0.75 -9.31
N THR A 59 19.93 0.79 -7.99
CA THR A 59 21.05 0.99 -7.07
C THR A 59 21.94 -0.25 -7.00
N ALA A 60 21.39 -1.47 -7.02
CA ALA A 60 22.18 -2.69 -7.02
C ALA A 60 23.06 -2.85 -8.27
N SER A 61 22.63 -2.28 -9.40
CA SER A 61 23.31 -2.39 -10.69
C SER A 61 24.13 -1.16 -11.09
N HIS A 62 24.13 -0.10 -10.27
CA HIS A 62 24.86 1.12 -10.61
C HIS A 62 26.38 0.90 -10.58
N THR A 63 27.10 1.54 -11.50
CA THR A 63 28.56 1.53 -11.53
C THR A 63 29.10 2.95 -11.74
N HIS A 64 30.34 3.19 -11.31
CA HIS A 64 31.06 4.42 -11.60
C HIS A 64 32.00 4.20 -12.80
N GLY A 65 31.52 4.49 -14.01
CA GLY A 65 32.26 4.21 -15.25
C GLY A 65 32.47 2.72 -15.47
N SER A 66 33.72 2.30 -15.64
CA SER A 66 34.11 0.88 -15.76
C SER A 66 34.37 0.18 -14.42
N GLY A 67 34.05 0.83 -13.29
CA GLY A 67 34.17 0.23 -11.97
C GLY A 67 33.20 -0.94 -11.72
N PRO A 68 33.47 -1.79 -10.72
CA PRO A 68 32.58 -2.89 -10.38
C PRO A 68 31.23 -2.39 -9.83
N ALA A 69 30.24 -3.27 -9.82
CA ALA A 69 28.99 -3.06 -9.10
C ALA A 69 29.25 -2.90 -7.58
N PRO A 70 28.27 -2.39 -6.82
CA PRO A 70 28.45 -2.16 -5.38
C PRO A 70 28.71 -3.47 -4.64
N GLY A 71 29.59 -3.42 -3.65
CA GLY A 71 29.91 -4.60 -2.82
C GLY A 71 28.73 -5.14 -2.02
N ASN A 72 27.63 -4.38 -1.91
CA ASN A 72 26.37 -4.75 -1.28
C ASN A 72 25.20 -4.89 -2.28
N SER A 73 25.50 -5.08 -3.58
CA SER A 73 24.50 -5.24 -4.65
C SER A 73 23.49 -6.36 -4.38
N GLU A 74 23.93 -7.49 -3.83
CA GLU A 74 23.04 -8.59 -3.44
C GLU A 74 22.04 -8.17 -2.35
N ALA A 75 22.51 -7.46 -1.32
CA ALA A 75 21.65 -6.96 -0.25
C ALA A 75 20.63 -5.93 -0.78
N MET A 76 21.06 -5.01 -1.66
CA MET A 76 20.17 -4.06 -2.33
C MET A 76 19.09 -4.79 -3.16
N THR A 77 19.48 -5.80 -3.92
CA THR A 77 18.53 -6.64 -4.67
C THR A 77 17.53 -7.31 -3.72
N GLY A 78 18.00 -7.80 -2.57
CA GLY A 78 17.17 -8.37 -1.52
C GLY A 78 16.11 -7.40 -0.99
N HIS A 79 16.44 -6.12 -0.79
CA HIS A 79 15.46 -5.10 -0.40
C HIS A 79 14.40 -4.88 -1.49
N GLY A 80 14.78 -4.90 -2.77
CA GLY A 80 13.84 -4.83 -3.87
C GLY A 80 12.86 -6.01 -3.89
N GLN A 81 13.37 -7.23 -3.63
CA GLN A 81 12.55 -8.43 -3.51
C GLN A 81 11.57 -8.35 -2.34
N GLN A 82 11.98 -7.78 -1.20
CA GLN A 82 11.08 -7.55 -0.05
C GLN A 82 9.94 -6.59 -0.43
N ALA A 83 10.24 -5.48 -1.11
CA ALA A 83 9.23 -4.54 -1.58
C ALA A 83 8.24 -5.21 -2.55
N LYS A 84 8.74 -6.05 -3.47
CA LYS A 84 7.92 -6.85 -4.38
C LYS A 84 7.00 -7.82 -3.65
N GLN A 85 7.49 -8.48 -2.60
CA GLN A 85 6.67 -9.39 -1.80
C GLN A 85 5.53 -8.64 -1.10
N LEU A 86 5.81 -7.47 -0.52
CA LEU A 86 4.76 -6.62 0.07
C LEU A 86 3.74 -6.17 -0.98
N ALA A 87 4.19 -5.77 -2.17
CA ALA A 87 3.32 -5.41 -3.29
C ALA A 87 2.39 -6.58 -3.68
N SER A 88 2.90 -7.82 -3.67
CA SER A 88 2.11 -9.02 -3.97
C SER A 88 1.04 -9.35 -2.93
N GLN A 89 1.22 -8.92 -1.68
CA GLN A 89 0.23 -9.07 -0.61
C GLN A 89 -0.84 -7.98 -0.68
N LEU A 90 -0.46 -6.76 -1.07
CA LEU A 90 -1.38 -5.62 -1.15
C LEU A 90 -2.24 -5.66 -2.42
N SER A 91 -1.68 -6.05 -3.57
CA SER A 91 -2.39 -5.97 -4.86
C SER A 91 -3.74 -6.70 -4.91
N PRO A 92 -3.96 -7.87 -4.27
CA PRO A 92 -5.24 -8.57 -4.33
C PRO A 92 -6.36 -7.89 -3.54
N ILE A 93 -6.01 -7.05 -2.56
CA ILE A 93 -6.97 -6.40 -1.66
C ILE A 93 -7.33 -4.97 -2.08
N ILE A 94 -6.83 -4.47 -3.21
CA ILE A 94 -7.15 -3.14 -3.73
C ILE A 94 -8.45 -3.22 -4.55
N GLU A 95 -9.38 -2.29 -4.32
CA GLU A 95 -10.55 -2.06 -5.20
C GLU A 95 -10.20 -1.39 -6.55
#